data_AF-A0A1Y4RAL3-F1
#
_entry.id   AF-A0A1Y4RAL3-F1
#
_cell.length_a   1.000
_cell.length_b   1.000
_cell.length_c   1.000
_cell.angle_alpha   90.00
_cell.angle_beta   90.00
_cell.angle_gamma   90.00
#
_symmetry.space_group_name_H-M   'P 1'
#
loop_
_entity.id
_entity.type
_entity.pdbx_description
1 polymer ?
#
loop_
_entity_poly.entity_id
_entity_poly.type
_entity_poly.pdbx_seq_one_letter_code
_entity_poly.pdbx_strand_id
1 'polypeptide(L)'
;MVYKTFLETVALRLQNLIGDQAAVSLKQIPKNNGVILDSLCICRPQDSIAPAIYLDSYFRQYQNGVPIDSIIAEIWAVYQENSHPDEVRFRNFTSLSHARDHIVYKLISTAANRTLLQSLPHIPFLDLSIVFYLMFDDGETCFSSDIDERQLARWEMSIDELFSLALENSLSMLPPTVRSLSDVIRGMAAAHLGDEYDADLIAKLVSEQNVSHPLYILTNTAEFHGAGCLLYPGQLKNFADAAESDLIVLPSSIHEVLLTPDRGSSRHSFFSNMVSQINEDEVRREEQLSDHIYLYSRESGRLYTPSGESAAIPSC
;
A
#
# COMPACT_ATOMS: atom_id res chain seq x y z
N MET A 1 -31.16 6.45 -1.10
CA MET A 1 -30.67 7.48 -2.05
C MET A 1 -29.70 6.82 -3.02
N VAL A 2 -29.70 7.17 -4.31
CA VAL A 2 -28.69 6.66 -5.27
C VAL A 2 -27.35 7.40 -5.10
N TYR A 3 -26.24 6.76 -5.48
CA TYR A 3 -24.87 7.24 -5.19
C TYR A 3 -24.62 8.69 -5.60
N LYS A 4 -24.91 9.06 -6.85
CA LYS A 4 -24.71 10.43 -7.33
C LYS A 4 -25.44 11.48 -6.50
N THR A 5 -26.69 11.21 -6.13
CA THR A 5 -27.49 12.10 -5.28
C THR A 5 -26.90 12.20 -3.87
N PHE A 6 -26.31 11.12 -3.36
CA PHE A 6 -25.60 11.14 -2.08
C PHE A 6 -24.39 12.08 -2.13
N LEU A 7 -23.53 11.97 -3.16
CA LEU A 7 -22.36 12.84 -3.32
C LEU A 7 -22.76 14.32 -3.37
N GLU A 8 -23.74 14.65 -4.21
CA GLU A 8 -24.25 16.02 -4.36
C GLU A 8 -24.87 16.55 -3.06
N THR A 9 -25.59 15.70 -2.33
CA THR A 9 -26.20 16.08 -1.04
C THR A 9 -25.15 16.35 0.02
N VAL A 10 -24.13 15.49 0.15
CA VAL A 10 -23.03 15.68 1.11
C VAL A 10 -22.27 16.97 0.80
N ALA A 11 -21.91 17.19 -0.47
CA ALA A 11 -21.20 18.39 -0.89
C ALA A 11 -21.98 19.67 -0.63
N LEU A 12 -23.27 19.71 -0.99
CA LEU A 12 -24.13 20.87 -0.76
C LEU A 12 -24.31 21.18 0.73
N ARG A 13 -24.53 20.15 1.55
CA ARG A 13 -24.76 20.35 2.98
C ARG A 13 -23.50 20.79 3.71
N LEU A 14 -22.34 20.27 3.34
CA LEU A 14 -21.06 20.75 3.88
C LEU A 14 -20.75 22.17 3.40
N GLN A 15 -21.03 22.52 2.14
CA GLN A 15 -20.88 23.91 1.67
C GLN A 15 -21.74 24.88 2.47
N ASN A 16 -22.99 24.50 2.79
CA ASN A 16 -23.88 25.33 3.60
C ASN A 16 -23.41 25.46 5.06
N LEU A 17 -22.81 24.41 5.63
CA LEU A 17 -22.24 24.43 6.98
C LEU A 17 -21.00 25.32 7.07
N ILE A 18 -20.14 25.25 6.05
CA ILE A 18 -18.88 26.00 5.97
C ILE A 18 -19.12 27.47 5.61
N GLY A 19 -20.12 27.75 4.78
CA GLY A 19 -20.36 29.07 4.23
C GLY A 19 -19.18 29.56 3.39
N ASP A 20 -18.84 30.85 3.51
CA ASP A 20 -17.82 31.50 2.68
C ASP A 20 -16.38 31.24 3.14
N GLN A 21 -16.18 30.43 4.18
CA GLN A 21 -14.84 30.14 4.72
C GLN A 21 -14.00 29.25 3.81
N ALA A 22 -14.65 28.37 3.04
CA ALA A 22 -14.00 27.49 2.08
C ALA A 22 -14.99 27.04 0.99
N ALA A 23 -14.45 26.72 -0.19
CA ALA A 23 -15.20 26.13 -1.29
C ALA A 23 -15.14 24.60 -1.21
N VAL A 24 -16.31 23.97 -1.29
CA VAL A 24 -16.47 22.52 -1.33
C VAL A 24 -16.69 22.09 -2.78
N SER A 25 -15.90 21.11 -3.24
CA SER A 25 -16.00 20.60 -4.61
C SER A 25 -15.89 19.08 -4.64
N LEU A 26 -16.58 18.45 -5.58
CA LEU A 26 -16.41 17.03 -5.87
C LEU A 26 -15.34 16.86 -6.94
N LYS A 27 -14.39 15.95 -6.71
CA LYS A 27 -13.32 15.62 -7.65
C LYS A 27 -13.14 14.11 -7.75
N GLN A 28 -12.84 13.66 -8.96
CA GLN A 28 -12.42 12.29 -9.21
C GLN A 28 -10.91 12.21 -9.13
N ILE A 29 -10.40 11.38 -8.21
CA ILE A 29 -8.97 11.21 -7.96
C ILE A 29 -8.55 9.82 -8.43
N PRO A 30 -7.59 9.72 -9.36
CA PRO A 30 -7.05 8.43 -9.77
C PRO A 30 -6.23 7.81 -8.63
N LYS A 31 -6.33 6.49 -8.53
CA LYS A 31 -5.61 5.62 -7.60
C LYS A 31 -4.86 4.54 -8.37
N ASN A 32 -4.10 3.75 -7.62
CA ASN A 32 -3.40 2.59 -8.13
C ASN A 32 -4.39 1.63 -8.83
N ASN A 33 -3.89 0.88 -9.81
CA ASN A 33 -4.62 -0.09 -10.62
C ASN A 33 -5.80 0.50 -11.41
N GLY A 34 -5.71 1.80 -11.76
CA GLY A 34 -6.69 2.51 -12.56
C GLY A 34 -8.03 2.77 -11.85
N VAL A 35 -8.08 2.59 -10.53
CA VAL A 35 -9.25 2.93 -9.71
C VAL A 35 -9.43 4.44 -9.70
N ILE A 36 -10.66 4.91 -9.77
CA ILE A 36 -11.01 6.32 -9.66
C ILE A 36 -11.98 6.45 -8.49
N LEU A 37 -11.63 7.28 -7.51
CA LEU A 37 -12.48 7.52 -6.35
C LEU A 37 -13.11 8.91 -6.42
N ASP A 38 -14.38 9.00 -6.03
CA ASP A 38 -15.05 10.28 -5.86
C ASP A 38 -14.68 10.86 -4.48
N SER A 39 -14.17 12.08 -4.50
CA SER A 39 -13.67 12.77 -3.31
C SER A 39 -14.32 14.12 -3.13
N LEU A 40 -14.45 14.52 -1.88
CA LEU A 40 -14.81 15.86 -1.47
C LEU A 40 -13.52 16.65 -1.18
N CYS A 41 -13.31 17.74 -1.89
CA CYS A 41 -12.22 18.67 -1.63
C CYS A 41 -12.76 19.95 -0.98
N ILE A 42 -12.18 20.33 0.16
CA ILE A 42 -12.52 21.55 0.89
C ILE A 42 -11.34 22.51 0.81
N CYS A 43 -11.48 23.58 0.03
CA CYS A 43 -10.40 24.49 -0.34
C CYS A 43 -10.65 25.89 0.23
N ARG A 44 -9.73 26.39 1.05
CA ARG A 44 -9.81 27.78 1.52
C ARG A 44 -9.34 28.75 0.43
N PRO A 45 -9.81 30.01 0.42
CA PRO A 45 -9.42 30.98 -0.59
C PRO A 45 -7.91 31.24 -0.71
N GLN A 46 -7.17 31.09 0.39
CA GLN A 46 -5.73 31.31 0.48
C GLN A 46 -4.88 30.08 0.14
N ASP A 47 -5.49 28.90 0.03
CA ASP A 47 -4.78 27.64 -0.17
C ASP A 47 -4.83 27.22 -1.66
N SER A 48 -3.70 26.74 -2.15
CA SER A 48 -3.53 26.08 -3.45
C SER A 48 -3.69 24.55 -3.40
N ILE A 49 -3.61 23.97 -2.20
CA ILE A 49 -3.77 22.54 -1.90
C ILE A 49 -4.95 22.36 -0.95
N ALA A 50 -5.78 21.34 -1.21
CA ALA A 50 -6.94 21.02 -0.38
C ALA A 50 -6.94 19.54 -0.01
N PRO A 51 -7.31 19.18 1.23
CA PRO A 51 -7.53 17.78 1.61
C PRO A 51 -8.65 17.18 0.75
N ALA A 52 -8.51 15.89 0.43
CA ALA A 52 -9.50 15.12 -0.33
C ALA A 52 -10.05 13.99 0.52
N ILE A 53 -11.36 14.00 0.76
CA ILE A 53 -12.08 13.02 1.58
C ILE A 53 -12.84 12.09 0.64
N TYR A 54 -12.49 10.81 0.60
CA TYR A 54 -13.13 9.82 -0.28
C TYR A 54 -14.53 9.47 0.23
N LEU A 55 -15.52 9.45 -0.67
CA LEU A 55 -16.94 9.33 -0.30
C LEU A 55 -17.50 7.90 -0.41
N ASP A 56 -16.77 6.98 -1.02
CA ASP A 56 -17.20 5.58 -1.22
C ASP A 56 -17.43 4.81 0.08
N SER A 57 -16.58 5.01 1.10
CA SER A 57 -16.74 4.39 2.42
C SER A 57 -17.99 4.92 3.13
N TYR A 58 -18.19 6.24 3.10
CA TYR A 58 -19.36 6.90 3.67
C TYR A 58 -20.66 6.49 2.98
N PHE A 59 -20.63 6.27 1.67
CA PHE A 59 -21.80 5.76 0.97
C PHE A 59 -22.16 4.34 1.41
N ARG A 60 -21.17 3.45 1.60
CA ARG A 60 -21.41 2.11 2.15
C ARG A 60 -22.01 2.17 3.56
N GLN A 61 -21.52 3.06 4.42
CA GLN A 61 -22.11 3.28 5.74
C GLN A 61 -23.58 3.72 5.63
N TYR A 62 -23.89 4.65 4.73
CA TYR A 62 -25.27 5.08 4.47
C TYR A 62 -26.15 3.92 3.99
N GLN A 63 -25.64 3.06 3.10
CA GLN A 63 -26.36 1.86 2.65
C GLN A 63 -26.63 0.87 3.80
N ASN A 64 -25.73 0.83 4.80
CA ASN A 64 -25.88 0.04 6.02
C ASN A 64 -26.74 0.71 7.10
N GLY A 65 -27.41 1.82 6.77
CA GLY A 65 -28.40 2.47 7.64
C GLY A 65 -27.87 3.64 8.48
N VAL A 66 -26.60 4.04 8.32
CA VAL A 66 -26.09 5.24 8.99
C VAL A 66 -26.79 6.49 8.45
N PRO A 67 -27.40 7.34 9.31
CA PRO A 67 -28.04 8.57 8.86
C PRO A 67 -27.06 9.54 8.20
N ILE A 68 -27.50 10.20 7.12
CA ILE A 68 -26.66 11.14 6.38
C ILE A 68 -26.20 12.34 7.24
N ASP A 69 -26.99 12.74 8.24
CA ASP A 69 -26.60 13.78 9.20
C ASP A 69 -25.37 13.39 10.01
N SER A 70 -25.28 12.12 10.43
CA SER A 70 -24.13 11.59 11.17
C SER A 70 -22.88 11.58 10.29
N ILE A 71 -23.02 11.16 9.03
CA ILE A 71 -21.92 11.17 8.05
C ILE A 71 -21.40 12.59 7.83
N ILE A 72 -22.29 13.58 7.67
CA ILE A 72 -21.88 14.97 7.48
C ILE A 72 -21.15 15.50 8.71
N ALA A 73 -21.65 15.19 9.92
CA ALA A 73 -21.00 15.59 11.15
C ALA A 73 -19.61 14.95 11.32
N GLU A 74 -19.47 13.69 10.93
CA GLU A 74 -18.18 12.98 10.94
C GLU A 74 -17.19 13.59 9.95
N ILE A 75 -17.60 13.80 8.69
CA ILE A 75 -16.74 14.46 7.69
C ILE A 75 -16.32 15.86 8.15
N TRP A 76 -17.24 16.59 8.78
CA TRP A 76 -16.96 17.91 9.35
C TRP A 76 -15.95 17.84 10.50
N ALA A 77 -16.10 16.89 11.42
CA ALA A 77 -15.15 16.67 12.50
C ALA A 77 -13.75 16.33 11.96
N VAL A 78 -13.66 15.39 11.02
CA VAL A 78 -12.41 15.02 10.35
C VAL A 78 -11.75 16.24 9.71
N TYR A 79 -12.51 17.08 9.00
CA TYR A 79 -11.96 18.30 8.39
C TYR A 79 -11.43 19.31 9.42
N GLN A 80 -12.06 19.41 10.59
CA GLN A 80 -11.68 20.34 11.65
C GLN A 80 -10.51 19.85 12.51
N GLU A 81 -10.40 18.52 12.69
CA GLU A 81 -9.37 17.88 13.50
C GLU A 81 -8.06 17.68 12.73
N ASN A 82 -8.11 17.52 11.41
CA ASN A 82 -6.89 17.36 10.62
C ASN A 82 -6.20 18.69 10.37
N SER A 83 -4.90 18.74 10.69
CA SER A 83 -4.01 19.82 10.29
C SER A 83 -4.05 19.99 8.77
N HIS A 84 -4.35 21.20 8.32
CA HIS A 84 -4.31 21.51 6.88
C HIS A 84 -2.89 21.26 6.37
N PRO A 85 -2.72 20.68 5.17
CA PRO A 85 -1.41 20.38 4.62
C PRO A 85 -0.52 21.63 4.66
N ASP A 86 0.65 21.56 5.30
CA ASP A 86 1.62 22.66 5.31
C ASP A 86 2.20 22.85 3.90
N GLU A 87 1.55 23.70 3.10
CA GLU A 87 1.93 23.97 1.71
C GLU A 87 3.40 24.34 1.55
N VAL A 88 3.98 25.03 2.54
CA VAL A 88 5.38 25.46 2.47
C VAL A 88 6.28 24.24 2.48
N ARG A 89 5.97 23.25 3.33
CA ARG A 89 6.69 21.98 3.39
C ARG A 89 6.59 21.18 2.09
N PHE A 90 5.40 21.09 1.49
CA PHE A 90 5.24 20.43 0.18
C PHE A 90 6.01 21.15 -0.93
N ARG A 91 6.00 22.50 -0.94
CA ARG A 91 6.74 23.28 -1.93
C ARG A 91 8.25 23.09 -1.81
N ASN A 92 8.78 22.86 -0.61
CA ASN A 92 10.21 22.63 -0.40
C ASN A 92 10.74 21.40 -1.15
N PHE A 93 9.92 20.37 -1.36
CA PHE A 93 10.31 19.18 -2.15
C PHE A 93 10.47 19.43 -3.65
N THR A 94 10.20 20.65 -4.11
CA THR A 94 10.66 21.13 -5.43
C THR A 94 12.19 21.12 -5.52
N SER A 95 12.88 21.30 -4.39
CA SER A 95 14.34 21.28 -4.28
C SER A 95 14.83 19.89 -3.88
N LEU A 96 15.76 19.33 -4.65
CA LEU A 96 16.34 18.01 -4.37
C LEU A 96 16.97 17.95 -2.97
N SER A 97 17.64 19.02 -2.50
CA SER A 97 18.30 19.01 -1.20
C SER A 97 17.34 18.78 -0.03
N HIS A 98 16.07 19.16 -0.18
CA HIS A 98 15.03 18.94 0.83
C HIS A 98 14.30 17.62 0.61
N ALA A 99 14.18 17.17 -0.64
CA ALA A 99 13.52 15.92 -1.00
C ALA A 99 14.38 14.68 -0.76
N ARG A 100 15.71 14.80 -0.85
CA ARG A 100 16.67 13.68 -0.93
C ARG A 100 16.41 12.60 0.10
N ASP A 101 16.23 12.97 1.36
CA ASP A 101 16.12 12.02 2.49
C ASP A 101 14.68 11.48 2.69
N HIS A 102 13.76 11.83 1.78
CA HIS A 102 12.35 11.44 1.83
C HIS A 102 11.95 10.58 0.63
N ILE A 103 12.85 10.35 -0.32
CA ILE A 103 12.58 9.57 -1.53
C ILE A 103 12.67 8.09 -1.19
N VAL A 104 11.58 7.35 -1.40
CA VAL A 104 11.49 5.89 -1.21
C VAL A 104 10.83 5.27 -2.44
N TYR A 105 10.77 3.94 -2.51
CA TYR A 105 10.12 3.24 -3.62
C TYR A 105 9.04 2.26 -3.16
N LYS A 106 8.17 1.90 -4.09
CA LYS A 106 7.14 0.88 -3.92
C LYS A 106 6.99 0.04 -5.19
N LEU A 107 6.32 -1.09 -5.06
CA LEU A 107 5.91 -1.94 -6.17
C LEU A 107 4.44 -1.70 -6.53
N ILE A 108 4.16 -1.68 -7.83
CA ILE A 108 2.79 -1.66 -8.37
C ILE A 108 2.68 -2.63 -9.55
N SER A 109 1.46 -3.09 -9.84
CA SER A 109 1.18 -3.92 -11.03
C SER A 109 1.46 -3.15 -12.30
N THR A 110 2.35 -3.64 -13.19
CA THR A 110 2.62 -2.94 -14.46
C THR A 110 1.39 -2.91 -15.36
N ALA A 111 0.69 -4.05 -15.46
CA ALA A 111 -0.44 -4.20 -16.36
C ALA A 111 -1.62 -3.30 -15.93
N ALA A 112 -1.92 -3.22 -14.63
CA ALA A 112 -3.02 -2.43 -14.13
C ALA A 112 -2.72 -0.91 -14.09
N ASN A 113 -1.45 -0.51 -14.14
CA ASN A 113 -1.02 0.89 -14.03
C ASN A 113 -0.44 1.48 -15.32
N ARG A 114 -0.65 0.85 -16.49
CA ARG A 114 -0.09 1.33 -17.77
C ARG A 114 -0.30 2.82 -18.05
N THR A 115 -1.46 3.38 -17.70
CA THR A 115 -1.76 4.81 -17.85
C THR A 115 -0.96 5.66 -16.87
N LEU A 116 -0.93 5.28 -15.58
CA LEU A 116 -0.20 6.00 -14.54
C LEU A 116 1.32 6.03 -14.83
N LEU A 117 1.86 4.90 -15.29
CA LEU A 117 3.27 4.72 -15.66
C LEU A 117 3.74 5.59 -16.83
N GLN A 118 2.83 6.21 -17.59
CA GLN A 118 3.21 7.20 -18.61
C GLN A 118 3.73 8.52 -18.01
N SER A 119 3.43 8.76 -16.73
CA SER A 119 3.79 9.99 -16.01
C SER A 119 4.74 9.76 -14.84
N LEU A 120 5.02 8.51 -14.49
CA LEU A 120 5.89 8.15 -13.37
C LEU A 120 7.21 7.55 -13.89
N PRO A 121 8.37 7.99 -13.36
CA PRO A 121 9.63 7.28 -13.56
C PRO A 121 9.52 5.89 -12.93
N HIS A 122 9.91 4.87 -13.67
CA HIS A 122 9.77 3.49 -13.22
C HIS A 122 10.80 2.53 -13.80
N ILE A 123 11.14 1.51 -13.02
CA ILE A 123 12.02 0.41 -13.44
C ILE A 123 11.17 -0.87 -13.56
N PRO A 124 11.19 -1.56 -14.72
CA PRO A 124 10.50 -2.84 -14.87
C PRO A 124 11.08 -3.92 -13.94
N PHE A 125 10.21 -4.71 -13.32
CA PHE A 125 10.59 -5.84 -12.48
C PHE A 125 9.55 -6.97 -12.60
N LEU A 126 9.83 -7.98 -13.42
CA LEU A 126 8.85 -9.02 -13.78
C LEU A 126 7.57 -8.38 -14.37
N ASP A 127 6.39 -8.80 -13.90
CA ASP A 127 5.09 -8.19 -14.20
C ASP A 127 4.76 -6.94 -13.35
N LEU A 128 5.71 -6.49 -12.53
CA LEU A 128 5.60 -5.32 -11.65
C LEU A 128 6.49 -4.17 -12.12
N SER A 129 6.19 -2.97 -11.61
CA SER A 129 7.00 -1.78 -11.79
C SER A 129 7.45 -1.23 -10.44
N ILE A 130 8.73 -0.91 -10.33
CA ILE A 130 9.30 -0.13 -9.23
C ILE A 130 9.00 1.34 -9.53
N VAL A 131 8.27 2.02 -8.64
CA VAL A 131 7.97 3.45 -8.73
C VAL A 131 8.39 4.18 -7.47
N PHE A 132 8.54 5.49 -7.57
CA PHE A 132 9.14 6.31 -6.52
C PHE A 132 8.14 7.28 -5.91
N TYR A 133 8.26 7.51 -4.61
CA TYR A 133 7.41 8.45 -3.89
C TYR A 133 8.19 9.15 -2.78
N LEU A 134 7.73 10.35 -2.42
CA LEU A 134 8.16 11.06 -1.22
C LEU A 134 7.35 10.56 -0.04
N MET A 135 8.00 10.33 1.10
CA MET A 135 7.38 10.00 2.37
C MET A 135 7.96 10.85 3.48
N PHE A 136 7.10 11.47 4.29
CA PHE A 136 7.51 12.27 5.43
C PHE A 136 6.38 12.38 6.44
N ASP A 137 6.75 12.66 7.69
CA ASP A 137 5.82 12.76 8.82
C ASP A 137 5.94 14.15 9.46
N ASP A 138 4.86 14.68 10.04
CA ASP A 138 4.84 15.96 10.77
C ASP A 138 4.68 15.83 12.30
N GLY A 139 4.79 14.61 12.82
CA GLY A 139 4.61 14.25 14.21
C GLY A 139 3.23 13.64 14.49
N GLU A 140 2.24 13.89 13.64
CA GLU A 140 0.87 13.41 13.79
C GLU A 140 0.39 12.62 12.57
N THR A 141 0.80 13.04 11.37
CA THR A 141 0.34 12.45 10.11
C THR A 141 1.52 12.11 9.19
N CYS A 142 1.49 10.90 8.64
CA CYS A 142 2.37 10.48 7.56
C CYS A 142 1.80 10.91 6.21
N PHE A 143 2.59 11.62 5.42
CA PHE A 143 2.27 12.07 4.08
C PHE A 143 3.06 11.29 3.05
N SER A 144 2.42 11.03 1.91
CA SER A 144 3.08 10.48 0.74
C SER A 144 2.65 11.17 -0.54
N SER A 145 3.57 11.27 -1.51
CA SER A 145 3.29 11.78 -2.86
C SER A 145 4.14 11.05 -3.87
N ASP A 146 3.52 10.55 -4.93
CA ASP A 146 4.26 9.98 -6.07
C ASP A 146 5.17 11.04 -6.69
N ILE A 147 6.36 10.61 -7.12
CA ILE A 147 7.31 11.46 -7.85
C ILE A 147 7.00 11.28 -9.33
N ASP A 148 6.67 12.38 -10.02
CA ASP A 148 6.40 12.35 -11.46
C ASP A 148 7.64 12.67 -12.31
N GLU A 149 7.57 12.39 -13.62
CA GLU A 149 8.66 12.64 -14.57
C GLU A 149 9.11 14.12 -14.59
N ARG A 150 8.19 15.06 -14.30
CA ARG A 150 8.50 16.50 -14.28
C ARG A 150 9.32 16.86 -13.05
N GLN A 151 9.05 16.25 -11.92
CA GLN A 151 9.79 16.42 -10.68
C GLN A 151 11.19 15.80 -10.81
N LEU A 152 11.30 14.60 -11.38
CA LEU A 152 12.59 13.97 -11.66
C LEU A 152 13.46 14.84 -12.58
N ALA A 153 12.89 15.33 -13.69
CA ALA A 153 13.59 16.22 -14.61
C ALA A 153 14.04 17.53 -13.94
N ARG A 154 13.23 18.07 -13.01
CA ARG A 154 13.57 19.28 -12.26
C ARG A 154 14.75 19.08 -11.30
N TRP A 155 14.87 17.88 -10.72
CA TRP A 155 16.00 17.53 -9.88
C TRP A 155 17.27 17.21 -10.67
N GLU A 156 17.18 17.15 -12.00
CA GLU A 156 18.28 16.79 -12.90
C GLU A 156 18.92 15.43 -12.53
N MET A 157 18.09 14.49 -12.05
CA MET A 157 18.53 13.14 -11.67
C MET A 157 18.15 12.10 -12.73
N SER A 158 19.03 11.12 -12.92
CA SER A 158 18.71 9.91 -13.67
C SER A 158 17.87 8.93 -12.84
N ILE A 159 17.22 7.99 -13.52
CA ILE A 159 16.43 6.94 -12.85
C ILE A 159 17.29 6.00 -11.99
N ASP A 160 18.55 5.75 -12.37
CA ASP A 160 19.47 4.90 -11.62
C ASP A 160 19.92 5.58 -10.32
N GLU A 161 20.18 6.90 -10.37
CA GLU A 161 20.48 7.70 -9.17
C GLU A 161 19.26 7.78 -8.25
N LEU A 162 18.07 7.94 -8.82
CA LEU A 162 16.80 7.93 -8.07
C LEU A 162 16.59 6.58 -7.37
N PHE A 163 16.83 5.47 -8.07
CA PHE A 163 16.70 4.13 -7.50
C PHE A 163 17.69 3.88 -6.36
N SER A 164 18.95 4.24 -6.58
CA SER A 164 20.01 4.05 -5.58
C SER A 164 19.69 4.79 -4.29
N LEU A 165 19.26 6.06 -4.41
CA LEU A 165 18.86 6.88 -3.29
C LEU A 165 17.59 6.34 -2.61
N ALA A 166 16.58 5.98 -3.40
CA ALA A 166 15.33 5.44 -2.87
C ALA A 166 15.56 4.12 -2.11
N LEU A 167 16.50 3.29 -2.57
CA LEU A 167 16.83 2.04 -1.88
C LEU A 167 17.54 2.28 -0.55
N GLU A 168 18.53 3.16 -0.51
CA GLU A 168 19.19 3.56 0.74
C GLU A 168 18.18 4.09 1.77
N ASN A 169 17.32 5.01 1.35
CA ASN A 169 16.30 5.59 2.21
C ASN A 169 15.26 4.56 2.65
N SER A 170 14.80 3.69 1.75
CA SER A 170 13.79 2.66 2.10
C SER A 170 14.34 1.69 3.15
N LEU A 171 15.61 1.29 3.06
CA LEU A 171 16.24 0.43 4.05
C LEU A 171 16.35 1.10 5.43
N SER A 172 16.57 2.42 5.47
CA SER A 172 16.73 3.20 6.70
C SER A 172 15.37 3.58 7.33
N MET A 173 14.45 4.10 6.53
CA MET A 173 13.16 4.65 6.96
C MET A 173 12.09 3.56 7.12
N LEU A 174 12.16 2.50 6.32
CA LEU A 174 11.19 1.42 6.26
C LEU A 174 11.87 0.05 6.42
N PRO A 175 12.57 -0.22 7.55
CA PRO A 175 13.21 -1.52 7.77
C PRO A 175 12.24 -2.69 7.57
N PRO A 176 12.72 -3.84 7.05
CA PRO A 176 11.87 -4.98 6.80
C PRO A 176 11.48 -5.66 8.11
N THR A 177 10.27 -6.22 8.13
CA THR A 177 9.77 -7.09 9.19
C THR A 177 9.27 -8.39 8.56
N VAL A 178 9.61 -9.52 9.19
CA VAL A 178 9.11 -10.84 8.82
C VAL A 178 8.46 -11.46 10.04
N ARG A 179 7.18 -11.80 9.96
CA ARG A 179 6.42 -12.40 11.05
C ARG A 179 5.67 -13.64 10.58
N SER A 180 5.58 -14.66 11.43
CA SER A 180 4.68 -15.79 11.17
C SER A 180 3.24 -15.29 11.18
N LEU A 181 2.45 -15.65 10.17
CA LEU A 181 1.02 -15.32 10.12
C LEU A 181 0.28 -15.89 11.35
N SER A 182 0.70 -17.08 11.80
CA SER A 182 0.16 -17.69 13.03
C SER A 182 0.39 -16.83 14.27
N ASP A 183 1.56 -16.19 14.37
CA ASP A 183 1.89 -15.34 15.52
C ASP A 183 1.12 -14.01 15.49
N VAL A 184 0.93 -13.45 14.29
CA VAL A 184 0.10 -12.25 14.09
C VAL A 184 -1.35 -12.53 14.51
N ILE A 185 -1.94 -13.63 14.03
CA ILE A 185 -3.31 -14.04 14.40
C ILE A 185 -3.43 -14.23 15.92
N ARG A 186 -2.44 -14.88 16.54
CA ARG A 186 -2.41 -15.09 17.99
C ARG A 186 -2.37 -13.76 18.75
N GLY A 187 -1.52 -12.83 18.31
CA GLY A 187 -1.42 -11.50 18.91
C GLY A 187 -2.73 -10.71 18.82
N MET A 188 -3.39 -10.74 17.66
CA MET A 188 -4.69 -10.11 17.47
C MET A 188 -5.77 -10.71 18.37
N ALA A 189 -5.85 -12.04 18.45
CA ALA A 189 -6.81 -12.73 19.31
C ALA A 189 -6.59 -12.38 20.80
N ALA A 190 -5.34 -12.34 21.26
CA ALA A 190 -5.03 -11.95 22.63
C ALA A 190 -5.44 -10.50 22.95
N ALA A 191 -5.24 -9.57 22.00
CA ALA A 191 -5.62 -8.17 22.17
C ALA A 191 -7.15 -7.96 22.21
N HIS A 192 -7.92 -8.77 21.47
CA HIS A 192 -9.38 -8.62 21.39
C HIS A 192 -10.14 -9.40 22.47
N LEU A 193 -9.64 -10.57 22.90
CA LEU A 193 -10.33 -11.45 23.85
C LEU A 193 -9.94 -11.19 25.31
N GLY A 194 -8.80 -10.55 25.59
CA GLY A 194 -8.37 -10.23 26.95
C GLY A 194 -8.38 -11.46 27.87
N ASP A 195 -9.19 -11.41 28.94
CA ASP A 195 -9.29 -12.50 29.94
C ASP A 195 -10.00 -13.77 29.42
N GLU A 196 -10.71 -13.71 28.29
CA GLU A 196 -11.33 -14.87 27.62
C GLU A 196 -10.38 -15.57 26.63
N TYR A 197 -9.12 -15.11 26.55
CA TYR A 197 -8.11 -15.69 25.68
C TYR A 197 -7.67 -17.09 26.17
N ASP A 198 -8.19 -18.13 25.53
CA ASP A 198 -7.70 -19.50 25.68
C ASP A 198 -6.60 -19.78 24.65
N ALA A 199 -5.35 -19.70 25.10
CA ALA A 199 -4.16 -19.93 24.28
C ALA A 199 -4.13 -21.33 23.65
N ASP A 200 -4.69 -22.35 24.32
CA ASP A 200 -4.68 -23.73 23.85
C ASP A 200 -5.75 -23.96 22.77
N LEU A 201 -6.91 -23.31 22.89
CA LEU A 201 -7.95 -23.34 21.86
C LEU A 201 -7.50 -22.60 20.59
N ILE A 202 -6.94 -21.40 20.72
CA ILE A 202 -6.41 -20.64 19.58
C ILE A 202 -5.23 -21.38 18.93
N ALA A 203 -4.33 -21.97 19.73
CA ALA A 203 -3.26 -22.80 19.18
C ALA A 203 -3.79 -24.01 18.41
N LYS A 204 -4.88 -24.65 18.84
CA LYS A 204 -5.53 -25.74 18.10
C LYS A 204 -6.13 -25.25 16.77
N LEU A 205 -6.89 -24.16 16.77
CA LEU A 205 -7.50 -23.60 15.55
C LEU A 205 -6.43 -23.16 14.53
N VAL A 206 -5.37 -22.52 15.01
CA VAL A 206 -4.26 -22.05 14.15
C VAL A 206 -3.41 -23.23 13.68
N SER A 207 -3.18 -24.26 14.50
CA SER A 207 -2.38 -25.43 14.13
C SER A 207 -3.09 -26.39 13.17
N GLU A 208 -4.40 -26.59 13.30
CA GLU A 208 -5.19 -27.44 12.39
C GLU A 208 -5.14 -26.93 10.93
N GLN A 209 -4.92 -25.63 10.72
CA GLN A 209 -4.72 -25.02 9.39
C GLN A 209 -3.24 -24.84 8.99
N ASN A 210 -2.33 -24.50 9.92
CA ASN A 210 -0.95 -24.09 9.60
C ASN A 210 0.12 -25.19 9.63
N VAL A 211 -0.17 -26.42 10.09
CA VAL A 211 0.89 -27.46 10.24
C VAL A 211 1.46 -27.91 8.88
N SER A 212 0.71 -27.79 7.79
CA SER A 212 1.19 -28.17 6.46
C SER A 212 1.91 -27.02 5.73
N HIS A 213 1.38 -25.78 5.78
CA HIS A 213 1.81 -24.64 4.96
C HIS A 213 2.12 -23.40 5.83
N PRO A 214 3.30 -23.30 6.48
CA PRO A 214 3.60 -22.14 7.30
C PRO A 214 3.72 -20.89 6.41
N LEU A 215 2.92 -19.87 6.70
CA LEU A 215 2.91 -18.58 6.01
C LEU A 215 3.58 -17.52 6.88
N TYR A 216 4.36 -16.67 6.22
CA TYR A 216 5.07 -15.56 6.83
C TYR A 216 4.73 -14.28 6.09
N ILE A 217 4.50 -13.20 6.82
CA ILE A 217 4.23 -11.87 6.28
C ILE A 217 5.58 -11.14 6.21
N LEU A 218 5.98 -10.73 5.00
CA LEU A 218 7.05 -9.78 4.75
C LEU A 218 6.43 -8.40 4.49
N THR A 219 6.76 -7.42 5.33
CA THR A 219 6.34 -6.01 5.17
C THR A 219 7.42 -5.10 5.77
N ASN A 220 7.19 -3.79 5.84
CA ASN A 220 8.07 -2.85 6.54
C ASN A 220 7.50 -2.42 7.89
N THR A 221 8.29 -1.72 8.71
CA THR A 221 7.87 -1.24 10.04
C THR A 221 6.69 -0.26 10.03
N ALA A 222 6.40 0.38 8.89
CA ALA A 222 5.24 1.27 8.74
C ALA A 222 3.98 0.53 8.23
N GLU A 223 4.09 -0.75 7.86
CA GLU A 223 3.04 -1.56 7.24
C GLU A 223 2.39 -0.86 6.02
N PHE A 224 3.17 -0.01 5.34
CA PHE A 224 2.71 0.82 4.21
C PHE A 224 3.62 0.63 3.01
N HIS A 225 3.04 0.22 1.87
CA HIS A 225 3.81 -0.17 0.67
C HIS A 225 4.91 -1.22 0.94
N GLY A 226 4.73 -2.07 1.94
CA GLY A 226 5.75 -3.02 2.41
C GLY A 226 6.05 -4.17 1.46
N ALA A 227 5.28 -4.36 0.37
CA ALA A 227 5.66 -5.29 -0.68
C ALA A 227 7.00 -4.91 -1.34
N GLY A 228 7.40 -3.63 -1.27
CA GLY A 228 8.73 -3.17 -1.67
C GLY A 228 9.88 -3.91 -0.98
N CYS A 229 9.67 -4.46 0.23
CA CYS A 229 10.65 -5.27 0.94
C CYS A 229 11.08 -6.54 0.18
N LEU A 230 10.32 -6.98 -0.82
CA LEU A 230 10.71 -8.05 -1.74
C LEU A 230 12.07 -7.77 -2.41
N LEU A 231 12.36 -6.48 -2.66
CA LEU A 231 13.58 -6.02 -3.32
C LEU A 231 14.70 -5.65 -2.34
N TYR A 232 14.51 -5.83 -1.03
CA TYR A 232 15.54 -5.48 -0.07
C TYR A 232 16.71 -6.47 -0.17
N PRO A 233 17.96 -5.99 -0.36
CA PRO A 233 19.11 -6.86 -0.55
C PRO A 233 19.24 -7.91 0.56
N GLY A 234 19.32 -9.18 0.14
CA GLY A 234 19.48 -10.31 1.05
C GLY A 234 18.21 -10.74 1.81
N GLN A 235 17.10 -10.00 1.74
CA GLN A 235 15.91 -10.31 2.54
C GLN A 235 15.32 -11.70 2.24
N LEU A 236 15.09 -12.01 0.96
CA LEU A 236 14.62 -13.33 0.55
C LEU A 236 15.69 -14.41 0.75
N LYS A 237 16.96 -14.08 0.51
CA LYS A 237 18.08 -15.04 0.65
C LYS A 237 18.24 -15.50 2.08
N ASN A 238 18.23 -14.58 3.04
CA ASN A 238 18.36 -14.86 4.46
C ASN A 238 17.19 -15.72 4.94
N PHE A 239 15.97 -15.43 4.48
CA PHE A 239 14.80 -16.24 4.81
C PHE A 239 14.89 -17.65 4.20
N ALA A 240 15.24 -17.76 2.92
CA ALA A 240 15.44 -19.03 2.22
C ALA A 240 16.54 -19.89 2.85
N ASP A 241 17.64 -19.27 3.28
CA ASP A 241 18.73 -19.96 3.97
C ASP A 241 18.30 -20.48 5.34
N ALA A 242 17.58 -19.68 6.12
CA ALA A 242 17.06 -20.10 7.42
C ALA A 242 16.01 -21.22 7.29
N ALA A 243 15.23 -21.21 6.20
CA ALA A 243 14.25 -22.26 5.89
C ALA A 243 14.87 -23.48 5.19
N GLU A 244 16.14 -23.40 4.79
CA GLU A 244 16.86 -24.36 3.95
C GLU A 244 16.10 -24.76 2.67
N SER A 245 15.32 -23.84 2.09
CA SER A 245 14.46 -24.13 0.94
C SER A 245 14.35 -22.96 -0.03
N ASP A 246 13.97 -23.27 -1.26
CA ASP A 246 13.36 -22.30 -2.17
C ASP A 246 12.05 -21.77 -1.57
N LEU A 247 11.54 -20.64 -2.09
CA LEU A 247 10.34 -20.00 -1.54
C LEU A 247 9.25 -19.88 -2.59
N ILE A 248 8.01 -19.99 -2.13
CA ILE A 248 6.84 -19.51 -2.84
C ILE A 248 6.49 -18.14 -2.25
N VAL A 249 6.32 -17.18 -3.14
CA VAL A 249 6.01 -15.77 -2.84
C VAL A 249 4.60 -15.48 -3.35
N LEU A 250 3.77 -14.88 -2.51
CA LEU A 250 2.39 -14.50 -2.82
C LEU A 250 2.27 -12.97 -2.71
N PRO A 251 2.51 -12.23 -3.80
CA PRO A 251 2.45 -10.78 -3.82
C PRO A 251 1.02 -10.29 -4.16
N SER A 252 0.03 -10.62 -3.33
CA SER A 252 -1.37 -10.20 -3.54
C SER A 252 -1.61 -8.73 -3.21
N SER A 253 -0.85 -8.15 -2.27
CA SER A 253 -1.04 -6.80 -1.72
C SER A 253 0.19 -5.92 -1.99
N ILE A 254 -0.02 -4.60 -2.14
CA ILE A 254 1.08 -3.61 -2.18
C ILE A 254 1.67 -3.37 -0.78
N HIS A 255 0.95 -3.72 0.29
CA HIS A 255 1.35 -3.44 1.68
C HIS A 255 2.18 -4.56 2.29
N GLU A 256 2.04 -5.79 1.81
CA GLU A 256 2.79 -6.95 2.29
C GLU A 256 2.84 -8.06 1.26
N VAL A 257 3.79 -8.98 1.44
CA VAL A 257 3.94 -10.19 0.63
C VAL A 257 3.95 -11.39 1.56
N LEU A 258 3.20 -12.45 1.22
CA LEU A 258 3.29 -13.71 1.97
C LEU A 258 4.41 -14.58 1.40
N LEU A 259 5.16 -15.21 2.30
CA LEU A 259 6.23 -16.14 2.00
C LEU A 259 5.93 -17.50 2.60
N THR A 260 6.31 -18.56 1.90
CA THR A 260 6.29 -19.92 2.45
C THR A 260 7.41 -20.76 1.82
N PRO A 261 8.05 -21.66 2.57
CA PRO A 261 9.01 -22.59 1.99
C PRO A 261 8.37 -23.45 0.91
N ASP A 262 9.01 -23.53 -0.26
CA ASP A 262 8.62 -24.46 -1.31
C ASP A 262 8.93 -25.89 -0.84
N ARG A 263 7.93 -26.77 -0.84
CA ARG A 263 8.07 -28.20 -0.50
C ARG A 263 7.68 -29.10 -1.67
N GLY A 264 7.66 -28.55 -2.88
CA GLY A 264 7.41 -29.25 -4.13
C GLY A 264 6.22 -28.72 -4.92
N SER A 265 6.29 -28.93 -6.23
CA SER A 265 5.40 -28.37 -7.26
C SER A 265 3.91 -28.70 -7.11
N SER A 266 3.55 -29.81 -6.44
CA SER A 266 2.17 -30.22 -6.20
C SER A 266 1.30 -29.17 -5.47
N ARG A 267 1.92 -28.14 -4.90
CA ARG A 267 1.27 -27.11 -4.09
C ARG A 267 1.15 -25.77 -4.80
N HIS A 268 1.74 -25.59 -5.98
CA HIS A 268 1.73 -24.30 -6.69
C HIS A 268 0.31 -23.89 -7.08
N SER A 269 -0.52 -24.84 -7.53
CA SER A 269 -1.93 -24.58 -7.85
C SER A 269 -2.74 -24.16 -6.62
N PHE A 270 -2.43 -24.72 -5.45
CA PHE A 270 -3.09 -24.33 -4.19
C PHE A 270 -2.79 -22.87 -3.85
N PHE A 271 -1.52 -22.46 -3.87
CA PHE A 271 -1.15 -21.08 -3.56
C PHE A 271 -1.59 -20.09 -4.65
N SER A 272 -1.58 -20.49 -5.92
CA SER A 272 -2.13 -19.67 -7.00
C SER A 272 -3.62 -19.40 -6.79
N ASN A 273 -4.41 -20.42 -6.43
CA ASN A 273 -5.82 -20.25 -6.10
C ASN A 273 -6.00 -19.36 -4.86
N MET A 274 -5.13 -19.50 -3.85
CA MET A 274 -5.15 -18.66 -2.66
C MET A 274 -4.93 -17.18 -3.00
N VAL A 275 -3.98 -16.84 -3.88
CA VAL A 275 -3.76 -15.46 -4.34
C VAL A 275 -5.01 -14.91 -5.03
N SER A 276 -5.61 -15.71 -5.93
CA SER A 276 -6.84 -15.30 -6.63
C SER A 276 -8.00 -15.03 -5.66
N GLN A 277 -8.21 -15.89 -4.66
CA GLN A 277 -9.24 -15.72 -3.64
C GLN A 277 -8.99 -14.47 -2.77
N ILE A 278 -7.76 -14.28 -2.30
CA ILE A 278 -7.39 -13.09 -1.50
C ILE A 278 -7.67 -11.81 -2.28
N ASN A 279 -7.31 -11.77 -3.57
CA ASN A 279 -7.57 -10.60 -4.41
C ASN A 279 -9.06 -10.35 -4.65
N GLU A 280 -9.87 -11.40 -4.76
CA GLU A 280 -11.32 -11.25 -5.00
C GLU A 280 -12.07 -10.83 -3.74
N ASP A 281 -11.75 -11.43 -2.59
CA ASP A 281 -12.56 -11.34 -1.38
C ASP A 281 -12.04 -10.30 -0.37
N GLU A 282 -10.72 -10.12 -0.26
CA GLU A 282 -10.10 -9.45 0.90
C GLU A 282 -9.32 -8.17 0.53
N VAL A 283 -8.78 -8.06 -0.68
CA VAL A 283 -7.91 -6.94 -1.07
C VAL A 283 -8.61 -6.03 -2.06
N ARG A 284 -8.66 -4.72 -1.76
CA ARG A 284 -9.25 -3.73 -2.65
C ARG A 284 -8.48 -3.66 -3.96
N ARG A 285 -9.16 -3.33 -5.05
CA ARG A 285 -8.54 -3.29 -6.38
C ARG A 285 -7.32 -2.38 -6.43
N GLU A 286 -7.33 -1.24 -5.74
CA GLU A 286 -6.22 -0.30 -5.64
C GLU A 286 -5.06 -0.78 -4.76
N GLU A 287 -5.26 -1.83 -3.96
CA GLU A 287 -4.26 -2.43 -3.07
C GLU A 287 -3.65 -3.71 -3.65
N GLN A 288 -4.23 -4.27 -4.71
CA GLN A 288 -3.75 -5.49 -5.36
C GLN A 288 -2.39 -5.29 -6.05
N LEU A 289 -1.51 -6.28 -5.98
CA LEU A 289 -0.18 -6.22 -6.61
C LEU A 289 -0.01 -7.20 -7.78
N SER A 290 -0.17 -8.50 -7.56
CA SER A 290 -0.18 -9.54 -8.60
C SER A 290 -1.28 -10.57 -8.34
N ASP A 291 -1.67 -11.27 -9.40
CA ASP A 291 -2.70 -12.33 -9.39
C ASP A 291 -2.10 -13.75 -9.36
N HIS A 292 -0.78 -13.87 -9.29
CA HIS A 292 -0.09 -15.15 -9.31
C HIS A 292 1.11 -15.21 -8.35
N ILE A 293 1.57 -16.43 -8.08
CA ILE A 293 2.73 -16.69 -7.23
C ILE A 293 4.03 -16.48 -7.97
N TYR A 294 5.09 -16.10 -7.25
CA TYR A 294 6.47 -16.20 -7.73
C TYR A 294 7.21 -17.32 -7.00
N LEU A 295 8.26 -17.83 -7.64
CA LEU A 295 9.19 -18.79 -7.04
C LEU A 295 10.55 -18.13 -6.84
N TYR A 296 11.08 -18.14 -5.63
CA TYR A 296 12.43 -17.69 -5.33
C TYR A 296 13.37 -18.89 -5.24
N SER A 297 14.38 -18.93 -6.11
CA SER A 297 15.44 -19.92 -6.00
C SER A 297 16.50 -19.46 -5.01
N ARG A 298 16.70 -20.24 -3.95
CA ARG A 298 17.75 -20.05 -2.96
C ARG A 298 19.14 -20.16 -3.56
N GLU A 299 19.32 -21.06 -4.53
CA GLU A 299 20.60 -21.28 -5.21
C GLU A 299 20.97 -20.10 -6.10
N SER A 300 20.07 -19.69 -7.01
CA SER A 300 20.39 -18.62 -7.97
C SER A 300 20.15 -17.22 -7.43
N GLY A 301 19.40 -17.07 -6.34
CA GLY A 301 18.99 -15.77 -5.79
C GLY A 301 18.03 -14.99 -6.69
N ARG A 302 17.19 -15.70 -7.48
CA ARG A 302 16.30 -15.09 -8.49
C ARG A 302 14.85 -15.44 -8.22
N LEU A 303 13.96 -14.52 -8.58
CA LEU A 303 12.52 -14.74 -8.65
C LEU A 303 12.12 -15.18 -10.05
N TYR A 304 11.13 -16.06 -10.12
CA TYR A 304 10.55 -16.59 -11.35
C TYR A 304 9.03 -16.46 -11.33
N THR A 305 8.44 -15.99 -12.43
CA THR A 305 7.00 -15.99 -12.63
C THR A 305 6.54 -17.32 -13.26
N PRO A 306 5.22 -17.62 -13.25
CA PRO A 306 4.68 -18.80 -13.93
C PRO A 306 4.89 -18.80 -15.45
N SER A 307 5.08 -17.62 -16.06
CA SER A 307 5.40 -17.49 -17.49
C SER A 307 6.87 -17.81 -17.81
N GLY A 308 7.70 -18.03 -16.79
CA GLY A 308 9.13 -18.33 -16.93
C GLY A 308 10.03 -17.08 -17.02
N GLU A 309 9.48 -15.88 -16.83
CA GLU A 309 10.28 -14.68 -16.65
C GLU A 309 11.06 -14.76 -15.34
N SER A 310 12.29 -14.21 -15.31
CA SER A 310 13.07 -14.18 -14.08
C SER A 310 13.82 -12.87 -13.89
N ALA A 311 13.95 -12.48 -12.62
CA ALA A 311 14.70 -11.30 -12.22
C ALA A 311 15.58 -11.61 -11.00
N ALA A 312 16.77 -11.02 -10.97
CA ALA A 312 17.54 -10.93 -9.74
C ALA A 312 16.99 -9.76 -8.92
N ILE A 313 17.17 -9.80 -7.59
CA ILE A 313 16.91 -8.64 -6.75
C ILE A 313 17.90 -7.54 -7.17
N PRO A 314 17.42 -6.34 -7.58
CA PRO A 314 18.32 -5.26 -7.96
C PRO A 314 19.24 -4.88 -6.80
N SER A 315 20.51 -4.69 -7.10
CA SER A 315 21.51 -4.16 -6.16
C SER A 315 22.01 -2.81 -6.68
N CYS A 316 22.32 -1.89 -5.76
CA CYS A 316 23.10 -0.69 -6.09
C CYS A 316 24.50 -1.08 -6.60
#